data_AF-A0A958YT60-F1
#
_entry.id   AF-A0A958YT60-F1
#
_cell.length_a   1.000
_cell.length_b   1.000
_cell.length_c   1.000
_cell.angle_alpha   90.00
_cell.angle_beta   90.00
_cell.angle_gamma   90.00
#
_symmetry.space_group_name_H-M   'P 1'
#
loop_
_entity.id
_entity.type
_entity.pdbx_description
1 polymer ?
#
loop_
_entity_poly.entity_id
_entity_poly.type
_entity_poly.pdbx_seq_one_letter_code
_entity_poly.pdbx_strand_id
1 'polypeptide(L)' 'MQTIRITKIFSFETGHALYGYDGKCRNVHGHSYKLSVTVVGNPIEDSENVK' A
#
# COMPACT_ATOMS: atom_id res chain seq x y z
N MET A 1 10.14 -1.71 25.92
CA MET A 1 9.79 -2.33 24.64
C MET A 1 10.32 -1.49 23.49
N GLN A 2 10.93 -2.10 22.48
CA GLN A 2 11.40 -1.39 21.30
C GLN A 2 10.23 -1.20 20.32
N THR A 3 9.99 0.03 19.89
CA THR A 3 9.02 0.32 18.82
C THR A 3 9.68 0.07 17.47
N ILE A 4 9.10 -0.83 16.68
CA ILE A 4 9.58 -1.19 15.35
C ILE A 4 8.59 -0.74 14.27
N ARG A 5 9.10 -0.64 13.03
CA ARG A 5 8.32 -0.33 11.83
C ARG A 5 8.53 -1.41 10.79
N ILE A 6 7.43 -1.97 10.28
CA ILE A 6 7.44 -2.97 9.21
C ILE A 6 6.70 -2.40 8.01
N THR A 7 7.33 -2.46 6.83
CA THR A 7 6.70 -2.05 5.56
C THR A 7 6.57 -3.26 4.64
N LYS A 8 5.36 -3.54 4.16
CA LYS A 8 5.09 -4.49 3.08
C LYS A 8 4.70 -3.75 1.81
N ILE A 9 5.35 -4.11 0.71
CA ILE A 9 5.12 -3.51 -0.61
C ILE A 9 4.29 -4.48 -1.45
N PHE A 10 3.23 -3.97 -2.06
CA PHE A 10 2.39 -4.67 -3.02
C PHE A 10 2.49 -3.97 -4.36
N SER A 11 2.60 -4.75 -5.43
CA SER A 11 2.53 -4.26 -6.80
C SER A 11 1.25 -4.75 -7.45
N PHE A 12 0.55 -3.89 -8.19
CA PHE A 12 -0.65 -4.27 -8.92
C PHE A 12 -0.87 -3.38 -10.14
N GLU A 13 -1.49 -3.95 -11.16
CA GLU A 13 -1.86 -3.24 -12.38
C GLU A 13 -3.32 -2.81 -12.29
N THR A 14 -3.63 -1.56 -12.61
CA THR A 14 -5.02 -1.13 -12.76
C THR A 14 -5.20 -0.02 -13.80
N GLY A 15 -6.38 -0.01 -14.42
CA GLY A 15 -6.83 1.01 -15.35
C GLY A 15 -7.80 1.98 -14.69
N HIS A 16 -7.74 3.27 -15.07
CA HIS A 16 -8.66 4.30 -14.58
C HIS A 16 -8.78 5.47 -15.57
N ALA A 17 -9.71 6.37 -15.27
CA ALA A 17 -9.89 7.65 -15.96
C ALA A 17 -10.31 8.72 -14.95
N LEU A 18 -9.79 9.93 -15.09
CA LEU A 18 -10.12 11.06 -14.21
C LEU A 18 -11.32 11.83 -14.77
N TYR A 19 -12.47 11.69 -14.10
CA TYR A 19 -13.69 12.41 -14.50
C TYR A 19 -13.52 13.93 -14.38
N GLY A 20 -13.89 14.67 -15.42
CA GLY A 20 -13.82 16.13 -15.45
C GLY A 20 -12.40 16.73 -15.58
N TYR A 21 -11.38 15.91 -15.83
CA TYR A 21 -10.00 16.40 -15.97
C TYR A 21 -9.76 17.03 -17.35
N ASP A 22 -9.24 18.26 -17.37
CA ASP A 22 -8.88 18.93 -18.63
C ASP A 22 -7.47 18.53 -19.11
N GLY A 23 -7.36 17.30 -19.59
CA GLY A 23 -6.12 16.74 -20.10
C GLY A 23 -6.22 15.28 -20.49
N LYS A 24 -5.08 14.66 -20.86
CA LYS A 24 -5.04 13.28 -21.38
C LYS A 24 -5.55 12.22 -20.40
N CYS A 25 -5.42 12.46 -19.09
CA CYS A 25 -5.86 11.51 -18.05
C CYS A 25 -7.39 11.36 -17.94
N ARG A 26 -8.18 12.16 -18.68
CA ARG A 26 -9.63 11.97 -18.80
C ARG A 26 -10.01 10.70 -19.57
N ASN A 27 -9.09 10.20 -20.38
CA ASN A 27 -9.28 8.98 -21.15
C ASN A 27 -8.88 7.76 -20.30
N VAL A 28 -9.45 6.59 -20.59
CA VAL A 28 -9.06 5.33 -19.96
C VAL A 28 -7.59 5.05 -20.25
N HIS A 29 -6.80 4.89 -19.20
CA HIS A 29 -5.40 4.52 -19.23
C HIS A 29 -5.09 3.67 -17.99
N GLY A 30 -3.85 3.23 -17.79
CA GLY A 30 -3.48 2.43 -16.62
C GLY A 30 -2.08 2.69 -16.14
N HIS A 31 -1.78 2.14 -14.97
CA HIS A 31 -0.46 2.20 -14.36
C HIS A 31 -0.12 0.90 -13.63
N SER A 32 1.18 0.65 -13.50
CA SER A 32 1.75 -0.31 -12.56
C SER A 32 1.93 0.38 -11.20
N TYR A 33 0.98 0.14 -10.30
CA TYR A 33 0.97 0.77 -8.97
C TYR A 33 1.85 0.02 -7.99
N LYS A 34 2.43 0.79 -7.05
CA LYS A 34 3.18 0.28 -5.90
C LYS A 34 2.54 0.82 -4.61
N LEU A 35 1.92 -0.06 -3.82
CA LEU A 35 1.34 0.26 -2.52
C LEU A 35 2.29 -0.17 -1.41
N SER A 36 2.80 0.81 -0.65
CA SER A 36 3.61 0.57 0.55
C SER A 36 2.74 0.66 1.80
N VAL A 37 2.46 -0.48 2.43
CA VAL A 37 1.72 -0.55 3.70
C VAL A 37 2.73 -0.61 4.83
N THR A 38 2.66 0.35 5.76
CA THR A 38 3.58 0.42 6.89
C THR A 38 2.83 0.34 8.20
N VAL A 39 3.27 -0.55 9.10
CA VAL A 39 2.76 -0.69 10.46
C VAL A 39 3.87 -0.36 11.47
N VAL A 40 3.48 0.22 12.60
CA VAL A 40 4.39 0.57 13.72
C VAL A 40 3.83 -0.03 14.99
N GLY A 41 4.69 -0.63 15.81
CA GLY A 41 4.27 -1.22 17.07
C GLY A 41 5.42 -1.85 17.84
N ASN A 42 5.09 -2.43 18.99
CA ASN A 42 6.04 -3.22 19.77
C ASN A 42 5.84 -4.71 19.42
N PRO A 43 6.92 -5.50 19.28
CA PRO A 43 6.80 -6.94 19.09
C PRO A 43 6.06 -7.60 20.25
N ILE A 44 5.34 -8.67 19.94
CA ILE A 44 4.79 -9.58 20.96
C ILE A 44 5.96 -10.44 21.45
N GLU A 45 6.23 -10.39 22.77
CA GLU A 45 7.34 -11.16 23.38
C GLU A 45 6.92 -12.58 23.77
N ASP A 46 5.61 -12.85 23.83
CA ASP A 46 5.03 -14.16 24.14
C ASP A 46 5.18 -15.12 22.95
N SER A 47 5.95 -16.19 23.16
CA SER A 47 6.21 -17.23 22.14
C SER A 47 5.03 -18.17 21.89
N GLU A 48 4.07 -18.25 22.81
CA GLU A 48 2.85 -19.04 22.64
C GLU A 48 1.73 -18.24 21.94
N ASN A 49 2.03 -17.01 21.51
CA ASN A 49 1.06 -16.18 20.83
C ASN A 49 0.70 -16.75 19.45
N VAL A 50 -0.60 -16.88 19.17
CA VAL A 50 -1.12 -17.50 17.93
C VAL A 50 -0.97 -16.63 16.67
N LYS A 51 -0.36 -15.45 16.78
CA LYS A 51 -0.21 -14.47 15.70
C LYS A 51 1.26 -14.21 15.36
#